data_AF-A0A7I8IA04-F1
#
_entry.id   AF-A0A7I8IA04-F1
#
_cell.length_a   1.000
_cell.length_b   1.000
_cell.length_c   1.000
_cell.angle_alpha   90.00
_cell.angle_beta   90.00
_cell.angle_gamma   90.00
#
_symmetry.space_group_name_H-M   'P 1'
#
loop_
_entity.id
_entity.type
_entity.pdbx_description
1 polymer ?
#
loop_
_entity_poly.entity_id
_entity_poly.type
_entity_poly.pdbx_seq_one_letter_code
_entity_poly.pdbx_strand_id
1 'polypeptide(L)'
;MGGKRISKKANTLCQRFLELTQEGTVDEYIKDFELLSKVLWNIPEEILEGSFLKGLCKDIQVEVCALNPAGFEAMCKLPNI
;
A
#
# COMPACT_ATOMS: atom_id res chain seq x y z
N MET A 1 -10.97 16.85 26.52
CA MET A 1 -10.42 15.84 25.59
C MET A 1 -11.27 15.85 24.33
N GLY A 2 -10.89 16.65 23.32
CA GLY A 2 -11.65 16.77 22.08
C GLY A 2 -11.30 15.63 21.12
N GLY A 3 -12.09 14.56 21.11
CA GLY A 3 -11.99 13.52 20.09
C GLY A 3 -12.22 14.15 18.72
N LYS A 4 -11.15 14.27 17.93
CA LYS A 4 -11.20 14.81 16.56
C LYS A 4 -12.13 13.90 15.75
N ARG A 5 -13.31 14.40 15.39
CA ARG A 5 -14.29 13.69 14.55
C ARG A 5 -13.59 13.31 13.25
N ILE A 6 -13.29 12.02 13.08
CA ILE A 6 -12.84 11.48 11.80
C ILE A 6 -14.02 11.65 10.84
N SER A 7 -13.84 12.47 9.80
CA SER A 7 -14.84 12.69 8.75
C SER A 7 -15.21 11.35 8.10
N LYS A 8 -16.49 11.12 7.80
CA LYS A 8 -16.95 9.91 7.08
C LYS A 8 -16.16 9.64 5.80
N LYS A 9 -15.68 10.68 5.10
CA LYS A 9 -14.81 10.54 3.89
C LYS A 9 -13.40 10.05 4.20
N ALA A 10 -12.82 10.47 5.32
CA ALA A 10 -11.51 9.97 5.76
C ALA A 10 -11.62 8.49 6.17
N ASN A 11 -12.74 8.11 6.79
CA ASN A 11 -13.04 6.71 7.10
C ASN A 11 -13.09 5.85 5.83
N THR A 12 -13.68 6.36 4.74
CA THR A 12 -13.72 5.62 3.46
C THR A 12 -12.37 5.50 2.76
N LEU A 13 -11.45 6.47 2.93
CA LEU A 13 -10.13 6.41 2.28
C LEU A 13 -9.17 5.49 3.03
N CYS A 14 -9.15 5.56 4.36
CA CYS A 14 -8.37 4.62 5.18
C CYS A 14 -8.85 3.19 4.94
N GLN A 15 -10.17 2.98 4.90
CA GLN A 15 -10.75 1.67 4.61
C GLN A 15 -10.32 1.17 3.22
N ARG A 16 -10.46 1.99 2.17
CA ARG A 16 -10.00 1.63 0.82
C ARG A 16 -8.52 1.31 0.75
N PHE A 17 -7.66 2.06 1.45
CA PHE A 17 -6.23 1.79 1.50
C PHE A 17 -5.92 0.44 2.15
N LEU A 18 -6.58 0.12 3.27
CA LEU A 18 -6.36 -1.13 4.00
C LEU A 18 -6.96 -2.36 3.30
N GLU A 19 -7.98 -2.16 2.47
CA GLU A 19 -8.67 -3.20 1.69
C GLU A 19 -8.09 -3.34 0.27
N LEU A 20 -7.16 -2.47 -0.16
CA LEU A 20 -6.63 -2.49 -1.53
C LEU A 20 -5.83 -3.78 -1.77
N THR A 21 -6.26 -4.55 -2.76
CA THR A 21 -5.58 -5.76 -3.23
C THR A 21 -5.35 -5.69 -4.74
N GLN A 22 -4.30 -6.34 -5.21
CA GLN A 22 -3.99 -6.48 -6.63
C GLN A 22 -5.03 -7.38 -7.31
N GLU A 23 -5.93 -6.77 -8.09
CA GLU A 23 -6.90 -7.49 -8.93
C GLU A 23 -6.43 -7.62 -10.40
N GLY A 24 -5.51 -6.75 -10.83
CA GLY A 24 -4.97 -6.69 -12.18
C GLY A 24 -3.44 -6.79 -12.20
N THR A 25 -2.82 -5.94 -13.01
CA THR A 25 -1.36 -5.86 -13.10
C THR A 25 -0.76 -5.24 -11.83
N VAL A 26 0.50 -5.55 -11.54
CA VAL A 26 1.22 -4.93 -10.41
C VAL A 26 1.39 -3.44 -10.61
N ASP A 27 1.60 -2.98 -11.85
CA ASP A 27 1.66 -1.56 -12.20
C ASP A 27 0.38 -0.79 -11.85
N GLU A 28 -0.80 -1.38 -12.13
CA GLU A 28 -2.09 -0.79 -11.76
C GLU A 28 -2.23 -0.72 -10.24
N TYR A 29 -1.88 -1.81 -9.54
CA TYR A 29 -1.89 -1.86 -8.09
C TYR A 29 -0.97 -0.80 -7.44
N ILE A 30 0.26 -0.67 -7.92
CA ILE A 30 1.23 0.33 -7.44
C ILE A 30 0.65 1.74 -7.61
N LYS A 31 0.08 2.06 -8.78
CA LYS A 31 -0.51 3.38 -9.04
C LYS A 31 -1.64 3.70 -8.07
N ASP A 32 -2.54 2.75 -7.83
CA ASP A 32 -3.66 2.95 -6.90
C ASP A 32 -3.19 3.07 -5.44
N PHE A 33 -2.21 2.25 -5.05
CA PHE A 33 -1.63 2.29 -3.71
C PHE A 33 -0.89 3.61 -3.44
N GLU A 34 -0.08 4.07 -4.40
CA GLU A 34 0.58 5.37 -4.31
C GLU A 34 -0.43 6.52 -4.21
N LEU A 35 -1.51 6.47 -5.00
CA LEU A 35 -2.54 7.50 -4.96
C LEU A 35 -3.18 7.58 -3.57
N LEU A 36 -3.59 6.44 -3.00
CA LEU A 36 -4.22 6.40 -1.68
C LEU A 36 -3.26 6.80 -0.55
N SER A 37 -2.01 6.34 -0.59
CA SER A 37 -0.99 6.68 0.41
C SER A 37 -0.65 8.18 0.42
N LYS A 38 -0.53 8.80 -0.77
CA LYS A 38 -0.32 10.25 -0.92
C LYS A 38 -1.49 11.05 -0.33
N VAL A 39 -2.73 10.58 -0.51
CA VAL A 39 -3.93 11.26 0.02
C VAL A 39 -4.04 11.14 1.54
N LEU A 40 -3.63 10.01 2.12
CA LEU A 40 -3.80 9.73 3.54
C LEU A 40 -2.76 10.37 4.46
N TRP A 41 -1.66 10.90 3.91
CA TRP A 41 -0.58 11.67 4.56
C TRP A 41 0.05 11.04 5.83
N ASN A 42 1.38 11.09 5.95
CA ASN A 42 2.12 10.63 7.13
C ASN A 42 1.84 9.17 7.56
N ILE A 43 1.66 8.26 6.60
CA ILE A 43 1.63 6.82 6.91
C ILE A 43 3.06 6.38 7.27
N PRO A 44 3.29 5.71 8.41
CA PRO A 44 4.60 5.17 8.74
C PRO A 44 5.09 4.19 7.67
N GLU A 45 6.39 4.20 7.37
CA GLU A 45 6.97 3.37 6.32
C GLU A 45 6.73 1.86 6.54
N GLU A 46 6.88 1.37 7.78
CA GLU A 46 6.56 -0.02 8.13
C GLU A 46 5.11 -0.41 7.80
N ILE A 47 4.17 0.53 7.92
CA ILE A 47 2.76 0.31 7.57
C ILE A 47 2.58 0.33 6.06
N LEU A 48 3.27 1.21 5.32
CA LEU A 48 3.26 1.21 3.87
C LEU A 48 3.77 -0.11 3.31
N GLU A 49 4.93 -0.57 3.77
CA GLU A 49 5.54 -1.84 3.37
C GLU A 49 4.61 -3.02 3.68
N GLY A 50 4.12 -3.11 4.92
CA GLY A 50 3.25 -4.20 5.34
C GLY A 50 1.93 -4.25 4.58
N SER A 51 1.29 -3.08 4.37
CA SER A 51 0.05 -2.98 3.59
C SER A 51 0.27 -3.27 2.11
N PHE A 52 1.36 -2.78 1.52
CA PHE A 52 1.71 -3.01 0.13
C PHE A 52 1.96 -4.51 -0.13
N LEU A 53 2.83 -5.11 0.67
CA LEU A 53 3.14 -6.53 0.54
C LEU A 53 1.90 -7.41 0.75
N LYS A 54 1.04 -7.08 1.72
CA LYS A 54 -0.19 -7.82 1.97
C LYS A 54 -1.17 -7.77 0.79
N GLY A 55 -1.22 -6.64 0.07
CA GLY A 55 -2.17 -6.43 -1.02
C GLY A 55 -1.76 -7.06 -2.36
N LEU A 56 -0.48 -7.37 -2.57
CA LEU A 56 0.01 -8.07 -3.76
C LEU A 56 -0.56 -9.49 -3.87
N CYS A 57 -0.61 -10.06 -5.07
CA CYS A 57 -0.95 -11.48 -5.20
C CYS A 57 0.17 -12.39 -4.67
N LYS A 58 -0.14 -13.65 -4.36
CA LYS A 58 0.76 -14.53 -3.61
C LYS A 58 2.08 -14.82 -4.33
N ASP A 59 2.06 -14.97 -5.64
CA ASP A 59 3.26 -15.26 -6.42
C ASP A 59 4.23 -14.06 -6.37
N ILE A 60 3.70 -12.85 -6.54
CA ILE A 60 4.47 -11.61 -6.44
C ILE A 60 4.98 -11.38 -5.01
N GLN A 61 4.18 -11.67 -3.98
CA GLN A 61 4.63 -11.58 -2.58
C GLN A 61 5.91 -12.38 -2.33
N VAL A 62 5.98 -13.59 -2.88
CA VAL A 62 7.15 -14.47 -2.74
C VAL A 62 8.37 -13.85 -3.42
N GLU A 63 8.20 -13.27 -4.61
CA GLU A 63 9.29 -12.60 -5.33
C GLU A 63 9.79 -11.36 -4.59
N VAL A 64 8.90 -10.50 -4.09
CA VAL A 64 9.29 -9.32 -3.30
C VAL A 64 10.04 -9.74 -2.03
N CYS A 65 9.56 -10.76 -1.33
CA CYS A 65 10.25 -11.27 -0.13
C CYS A 65 11.63 -11.85 -0.44
N ALA A 66 11.78 -12.54 -1.58
CA ALA A 66 13.05 -13.10 -2.01
C ALA A 66 14.08 -12.02 -2.36
N LEU A 67 13.63 -10.90 -2.94
CA LEU A 67 14.47 -9.76 -3.30
C LEU A 67 14.79 -8.86 -2.11
N ASN A 68 14.00 -8.93 -1.04
CA ASN A 68 14.17 -8.20 0.22
C ASN A 68 14.56 -6.71 0.02
N PRO A 69 13.72 -5.93 -0.71
CA PRO A 69 13.97 -4.53 -0.95
C PRO A 69 13.95 -3.72 0.35
N ALA A 70 14.79 -2.69 0.44
CA ALA A 70 14.82 -1.76 1.56
C ALA A 70 13.86 -0.60 1.33
N GLY A 71 12.70 -0.61 1.98
CA GLY A 71 11.73 0.48 1.86
C GLY A 71 10.63 0.22 0.82
N PHE A 72 9.52 0.94 0.99
CA PHE A 72 8.41 0.95 0.02
C PHE A 72 8.86 1.42 -1.38
N GLU A 73 9.71 2.45 -1.45
CA GLU A 73 10.18 2.97 -2.74
C GLU A 73 10.99 1.93 -3.54
N ALA A 74 11.74 1.07 -2.84
CA ALA A 74 12.48 -0.01 -3.48
C ALA A 74 11.53 -1.13 -3.94
N MET A 75 10.49 -1.45 -3.16
CA MET A 75 9.46 -2.42 -3.55
C MET A 75 8.79 -2.04 -4.88
N CYS A 76 8.41 -0.78 -5.06
CA CYS A 76 7.76 -0.30 -6.29
C CYS A 76 8.64 -0.30 -7.54
N LYS A 77 9.96 -0.49 -7.40
CA LYS A 77 10.93 -0.44 -8.50
C LYS A 77 11.52 -1.81 -8.85
N LEU A 78 11.04 -2.87 -8.21
CA LEU A 78 11.54 -4.20 -8.48
C LEU A 78 11.24 -4.60 -9.93
N PRO A 79 12.24 -5.06 -10.70
CA PRO A 79 12.03 -5.48 -12.07
C PRO A 79 11.28 -6.81 -12.11
N ASN A 80 10.25 -6.90 -12.95
CA ASN A 80 9.43 -8.08 -13.23
C ASN A 80 8.46 -8.54 -12.12
N ILE A 81 8.12 -7.66 -11.17
CA ILE A 81 6.87 -7.82 -10.41
C ILE A 81 5.76 -7.00 -11.04
#